data_AF-A0A1Y2K500-F1
#
_entry.id   AF-A0A1Y2K500-F1
#
_cell.length_a   1.000
_cell.length_b   1.000
_cell.length_c   1.000
_cell.angle_alpha   90.00
_cell.angle_beta   90.00
_cell.angle_gamma   90.00
#
_symmetry.space_group_name_H-M   'P 1'
#
loop_
_entity.id
_entity.type
_entity.pdbx_description
1 polymer ?
#
loop_
_entity_poly.entity_id
_entity_poly.type
_entity_poly.pdbx_seq_one_letter_code
_entity_poly.pdbx_strand_id
1 'polypeptide(L)'
;MVSDQASLHSLGEVKPMNDAIDAPTASQRKTLWLVRGENAAPETLASWSDGPQARWSVVIEDGPEIDRKRYLACLSDQLDLPFWAFAVAKAYLDDVGEWPLFGMAAEVALESYEEHQDIDLAVREIIAAVHPVWPEVTVTRIEPITAS
;
A
#
# COMPACT_ATOMS: atom_id res chain seq x y z
N MET A 1 -26.58 62.97 30.75
CA MET A 1 -25.11 63.04 30.62
C MET A 1 -24.56 62.34 31.85
N VAL A 2 -23.98 61.15 31.79
CA VAL A 2 -22.95 60.63 30.89
C VAL A 2 -23.24 59.14 30.65
N SER A 3 -23.14 58.70 29.39
CA SER A 3 -23.17 57.29 28.99
C SER A 3 -21.75 56.75 29.03
N ASP A 4 -21.52 55.64 29.71
CA ASP A 4 -20.30 54.87 29.55
C ASP A 4 -20.56 53.43 30.03
N GLN A 5 -20.82 52.51 29.10
CA GLN A 5 -20.56 51.08 29.30
C GLN A 5 -20.33 50.36 27.96
N ALA A 6 -19.08 49.95 27.80
CA ALA A 6 -18.62 48.67 27.29
C ALA A 6 -19.01 48.26 25.86
N SER A 7 -18.14 48.63 24.92
CA SER A 7 -17.88 47.83 23.73
C SER A 7 -17.28 46.48 24.14
N LEU A 8 -18.07 45.41 24.06
CA LEU A 8 -17.58 44.04 24.13
C LEU A 8 -17.52 43.47 22.71
N HIS A 9 -16.27 43.24 22.30
CA HIS A 9 -15.77 42.46 21.19
C HIS A 9 -16.77 41.51 20.52
N SER A 10 -16.95 41.69 19.21
CA SER A 10 -17.33 40.61 18.31
C SER A 10 -16.34 39.46 18.48
N LEU A 11 -16.74 38.43 19.21
CA LEU A 11 -16.13 37.12 19.14
C LEU A 11 -16.34 36.64 17.70
N GLY A 12 -15.23 36.61 16.95
CA GLY A 12 -15.22 36.01 15.62
C GLY A 12 -15.84 34.63 15.69
N GLU A 13 -16.74 34.35 14.76
CA GLU A 13 -17.29 33.03 14.53
C GLU A 13 -16.13 32.04 14.43
N VAL A 14 -16.01 31.17 15.44
CA VAL A 14 -15.16 29.99 15.34
C VAL A 14 -15.83 29.09 14.33
N LYS A 15 -15.42 29.24 13.07
CA LYS A 15 -15.77 28.30 11.99
C LYS A 15 -15.34 26.92 12.49
N PRO A 16 -16.23 25.91 12.52
CA PRO A 16 -15.83 24.58 12.93
C PRO A 16 -14.71 24.13 11.98
N MET A 17 -13.53 23.94 12.55
CA MET A 17 -12.39 23.34 11.87
C MET A 17 -12.78 21.88 11.67
N ASN A 18 -13.49 21.64 10.56
CA ASN A 18 -13.76 20.33 10.08
C ASN A 18 -12.42 19.83 9.54
N ASP A 19 -11.59 19.29 10.42
CA ASP A 19 -10.40 18.52 10.06
C ASP A 19 -10.89 17.29 9.29
N ALA A 20 -11.21 17.50 8.01
CA ALA A 20 -11.26 16.42 7.06
C ALA A 20 -9.85 15.82 7.11
N ILE A 21 -9.73 14.63 7.67
CA ILE A 21 -8.50 13.85 7.55
C ILE A 21 -8.35 13.61 6.06
N ASP A 22 -7.48 14.38 5.42
CA ASP A 22 -7.18 14.21 4.00
C ASP A 22 -6.74 12.77 3.77
N ALA A 23 -7.18 12.18 2.65
CA ALA A 23 -6.74 10.85 2.28
C ALA A 23 -5.20 10.81 2.19
N PRO A 24 -4.55 9.73 2.67
CA PRO A 24 -3.09 9.70 2.74
C PRO A 24 -2.48 9.78 1.33
N THR A 25 -1.41 10.58 1.23
CA THR A 25 -0.66 10.79 -0.01
C THR A 25 0.11 9.54 -0.43
N ALA A 26 0.53 9.47 -1.70
CA ALA A 26 1.37 8.37 -2.20
C ALA A 26 2.64 8.15 -1.35
N SER A 27 3.34 9.24 -1.02
CA SER A 27 4.52 9.20 -0.16
C SER A 27 4.21 8.66 1.26
N GLN A 28 3.07 9.03 1.84
CA GLN A 28 2.63 8.51 3.13
C GLN A 28 2.28 7.02 3.06
N ARG A 29 1.61 6.56 2.00
CA ARG A 29 1.28 5.14 1.78
C ARG A 29 2.54 4.31 1.56
N LYS A 30 3.48 4.79 0.75
CA LYS A 30 4.78 4.15 0.54
C LYS A 30 5.52 3.98 1.87
N THR A 31 5.60 5.05 2.65
CA THR A 31 6.27 5.03 3.98
C THR A 31 5.58 4.04 4.92
N LEU A 32 4.25 4.05 4.98
CA LEU A 32 3.48 3.13 5.82
C LEU A 32 3.80 1.67 5.49
N TRP A 33 3.77 1.30 4.22
CA TRP A 33 4.01 -0.08 3.80
C TRP A 33 5.46 -0.51 3.96
N LEU A 34 6.42 0.39 3.73
CA LEU A 34 7.83 0.12 4.00
C LEU A 34 8.08 -0.15 5.49
N VAL A 35 7.49 0.65 6.39
CA VAL A 35 7.60 0.42 7.84
C VAL A 35 6.94 -0.89 8.25
N ARG A 36 5.78 -1.25 7.66
CA ARG A 36 5.13 -2.55 7.91
C ARG A 36 5.97 -3.73 7.42
N GLY A 37 6.72 -3.55 6.33
CA GLY A 37 7.61 -4.57 5.77
C GLY A 37 8.98 -4.63 6.42
N GLU A 38 9.35 -3.65 7.23
CA GLU A 38 10.66 -3.59 7.86
C GLU A 38 10.85 -4.78 8.81
N ASN A 39 11.82 -5.65 8.50
CA ASN A 39 12.08 -6.90 9.21
C ASN A 39 10.95 -7.95 9.15
N ALA A 40 9.94 -7.76 8.29
CA ALA A 40 8.92 -8.77 8.05
C ALA A 40 9.43 -9.79 7.03
N ALA A 41 9.18 -11.08 7.26
CA ALA A 41 9.34 -12.08 6.22
C ALA A 41 8.36 -11.78 5.06
N PRO A 42 8.73 -12.01 3.79
CA PRO A 42 7.89 -11.67 2.65
C PRO A 42 6.50 -12.33 2.71
N GLU A 43 6.41 -13.54 3.25
CA GLU A 43 5.15 -14.27 3.46
C GLU A 43 4.18 -13.53 4.40
N THR A 44 4.72 -12.77 5.35
CA THR A 44 3.91 -11.96 6.30
C THR A 44 3.18 -10.86 5.56
N LEU A 45 3.84 -10.21 4.59
CA LEU A 45 3.20 -9.19 3.76
C LEU A 45 2.30 -9.82 2.69
N ALA A 46 2.73 -10.93 2.09
CA ALA A 46 1.95 -11.66 1.08
C ALA A 46 0.64 -12.23 1.64
N SER A 47 0.57 -12.47 2.96
CA SER A 47 -0.63 -12.91 3.69
C SER A 47 -1.29 -11.81 4.54
N TRP A 48 -0.97 -10.53 4.26
CA TRP A 48 -1.49 -9.40 5.03
C TRP A 48 -3.02 -9.38 5.07
N SER A 49 -3.62 -9.02 6.20
CA SER A 49 -5.06 -8.84 6.30
C SER A 49 -5.43 -7.63 7.14
N ASP A 50 -6.14 -6.68 6.53
CA ASP A 50 -6.81 -5.58 7.24
C ASP A 50 -8.05 -6.07 8.02
N GLY A 51 -8.32 -7.38 8.05
CA GLY A 51 -9.43 -7.95 8.82
C GLY A 51 -10.81 -7.63 8.20
N PRO A 52 -11.86 -7.42 9.03
CA PRO A 52 -13.24 -7.32 8.56
C PRO A 52 -13.52 -6.17 7.58
N GLN A 53 -12.68 -5.13 7.56
CA GLN A 53 -12.83 -4.00 6.64
C GLN A 53 -12.19 -4.23 5.27
N ALA A 54 -11.58 -5.39 5.01
CA ALA A 54 -10.97 -5.69 3.72
C ALA A 54 -12.01 -5.66 2.59
N ARG A 55 -11.64 -5.02 1.48
CA ARG A 55 -12.47 -4.86 0.28
C ARG A 55 -11.81 -5.40 -0.98
N TRP A 56 -10.51 -5.70 -0.90
CA TRP A 56 -9.70 -6.17 -2.01
C TRP A 56 -8.92 -7.39 -1.58
N SER A 57 -8.75 -8.32 -2.53
CA SER A 57 -7.96 -9.52 -2.33
C SER A 57 -6.91 -9.67 -3.42
N VAL A 58 -5.70 -10.06 -3.03
CA VAL A 58 -4.61 -10.40 -3.93
C VAL A 58 -4.10 -11.79 -3.60
N VAL A 59 -3.91 -12.63 -4.61
CA VAL A 59 -3.31 -13.95 -4.44
C VAL A 59 -1.90 -13.93 -5.01
N ILE A 60 -0.93 -14.18 -4.13
CA ILE A 60 0.46 -14.45 -4.50
C ILE A 60 0.68 -15.94 -4.39
N GLU A 61 1.30 -16.51 -5.42
CA GLU A 61 1.85 -17.86 -5.35
C GLU A 61 3.37 -17.81 -5.32
N ASP A 62 3.97 -18.71 -4.55
CA ASP A 62 5.41 -18.82 -4.33
C ASP A 62 5.83 -20.30 -4.32
N GLY A 63 7.00 -20.61 -4.87
CA GLY A 63 7.58 -21.94 -4.90
C GLY A 63 7.27 -22.77 -6.16
N PRO A 64 7.98 -23.89 -6.31
CA PRO A 64 7.87 -24.75 -7.49
C PRO A 64 6.44 -25.28 -7.65
N GLU A 65 6.03 -25.59 -8.88
CA GLU A 65 4.64 -26.03 -9.19
C GLU A 65 4.13 -27.16 -8.29
N ILE A 66 5.02 -28.04 -7.82
CA ILE A 66 4.68 -29.21 -7.01
C ILE A 66 4.42 -28.88 -5.54
N ASP A 67 5.01 -27.81 -5.00
CA ASP A 67 4.85 -27.37 -3.59
C ASP A 67 4.47 -25.89 -3.50
N ARG A 68 3.67 -25.45 -4.48
CA ARG A 68 3.33 -24.04 -4.63
C ARG A 68 2.49 -23.57 -3.46
N LYS A 69 3.05 -22.65 -2.68
CA LYS A 69 2.36 -22.00 -1.57
C LYS A 69 1.50 -20.86 -2.10
N ARG A 70 0.33 -20.70 -1.49
CA ARG A 70 -0.64 -19.65 -1.81
C ARG A 70 -0.77 -18.72 -0.62
N TYR A 71 -0.52 -17.44 -0.84
CA TYR A 71 -0.73 -16.37 0.12
C TYR A 71 -1.89 -15.49 -0.37
N LEU A 72 -2.78 -15.16 0.56
CA LEU A 72 -3.93 -14.29 0.30
C LEU A 72 -3.76 -13.02 1.12
N ALA A 73 -3.52 -11.91 0.42
CA ALA A 73 -3.55 -10.59 1.03
C ALA A 73 -4.96 -9.97 0.89
N CYS A 74 -5.45 -9.36 1.96
CA CYS A 74 -6.75 -8.72 2.06
C CYS A 74 -6.57 -7.26 2.52
N LEU A 75 -6.84 -6.31 1.64
CA LEU A 75 -6.62 -4.88 1.87
C LEU A 75 -7.95 -4.11 1.89
N SER A 76 -8.03 -3.09 2.73
CA SER A 76 -9.20 -2.23 2.89
C SER A 76 -9.33 -1.15 1.82
N ASP A 77 -8.21 -0.63 1.33
CA ASP A 77 -8.14 0.41 0.31
C ASP A 77 -7.46 -0.13 -0.97
N GLN A 78 -8.08 0.13 -2.13
CA GLN A 78 -7.52 -0.25 -3.43
C GLN A 78 -6.22 0.51 -3.71
N LEU A 79 -6.15 1.78 -3.27
CA LEU A 79 -5.01 2.66 -3.53
C LEU A 79 -3.75 2.21 -2.79
N ASP A 80 -3.88 1.33 -1.80
CA ASP A 80 -2.74 0.73 -1.10
C ASP A 80 -2.10 -0.42 -1.87
N LEU A 81 -2.76 -0.99 -2.88
CA LEU A 81 -2.29 -2.20 -3.57
C LEU A 81 -0.89 -2.03 -4.19
N PRO A 82 -0.55 -0.95 -4.93
CA PRO A 82 0.80 -0.81 -5.49
C PRO A 82 1.88 -0.62 -4.40
N PHE A 83 1.56 0.09 -3.32
CA PHE A 83 2.49 0.32 -2.21
C PHE A 83 2.72 -0.94 -1.36
N TRP A 84 1.67 -1.73 -1.14
CA TRP A 84 1.77 -3.06 -0.56
C TRP A 84 2.62 -3.99 -1.43
N ALA A 85 2.36 -4.04 -2.74
CA ALA A 85 3.15 -4.84 -3.67
C ALA A 85 4.63 -4.44 -3.64
N PHE A 86 4.91 -3.13 -3.53
CA PHE A 86 6.27 -2.61 -3.43
C PHE A 86 6.97 -3.09 -2.16
N ALA A 87 6.29 -3.05 -1.01
CA ALA A 87 6.83 -3.59 0.23
C ALA A 87 7.05 -5.11 0.17
N VAL A 88 6.13 -5.86 -0.47
CA VAL A 88 6.28 -7.30 -0.70
C VAL A 88 7.51 -7.59 -1.56
N ALA A 89 7.65 -6.94 -2.72
CA ALA A 89 8.81 -7.10 -3.59
C ALA A 89 10.11 -6.73 -2.89
N LYS A 90 10.09 -5.68 -2.07
CA LYS A 90 11.24 -5.29 -1.25
C LYS A 90 11.62 -6.36 -0.25
N ALA A 91 10.66 -6.89 0.52
CA ALA A 91 10.93 -7.95 1.49
C ALA A 91 11.51 -9.21 0.81
N TYR A 92 10.94 -9.57 -0.35
CA TYR A 92 11.43 -10.68 -1.17
C TYR A 92 12.88 -10.49 -1.61
N LEU A 93 13.22 -9.32 -2.13
CA LEU A 93 14.57 -9.00 -2.60
C LEU A 93 15.57 -8.76 -1.46
N ASP A 94 15.14 -8.19 -0.33
CA ASP A 94 15.99 -8.01 0.85
C ASP A 94 16.38 -9.36 1.48
N ASP A 95 15.47 -10.34 1.51
CA ASP A 95 15.72 -11.67 2.09
C ASP A 95 16.91 -12.39 1.42
N VAL A 96 17.10 -12.13 0.13
CA VAL A 96 18.22 -12.64 -0.67
C VAL A 96 19.35 -11.63 -0.90
N GLY A 97 19.22 -10.40 -0.38
CA GLY A 97 20.23 -9.34 -0.51
C GLY A 97 20.31 -8.70 -1.91
N GLU A 98 19.28 -8.86 -2.73
CA GLU A 98 19.26 -8.47 -4.14
C GLU A 98 18.46 -7.18 -4.42
N TRP A 99 17.91 -6.53 -3.38
CA TRP A 99 17.23 -5.23 -3.51
C TRP A 99 18.07 -4.16 -4.23
N PRO A 100 19.38 -4.00 -3.94
CA PRO A 100 20.20 -3.01 -4.63
C PRO A 100 20.33 -3.23 -6.15
N LEU A 101 20.11 -4.45 -6.64
CA LEU A 101 20.28 -4.80 -8.05
C LEU A 101 18.95 -4.79 -8.81
N PHE A 102 17.86 -5.24 -8.19
CA PHE A 102 16.57 -5.39 -8.87
C PHE A 102 15.46 -4.45 -8.37
N GLY A 103 15.65 -3.79 -7.22
CA GLY A 103 14.65 -2.89 -6.62
C GLY A 103 14.27 -1.70 -7.53
N MET A 104 15.19 -1.26 -8.40
CA MET A 104 14.93 -0.17 -9.36
C MET A 104 13.75 -0.47 -10.29
N ALA A 105 13.53 -1.73 -10.69
CA ALA A 105 12.39 -2.08 -11.54
C ALA A 105 11.06 -1.89 -10.80
N ALA A 106 11.02 -2.25 -9.51
CA ALA A 106 9.86 -2.00 -8.66
C ALA A 106 9.64 -0.50 -8.40
N GLU A 107 10.72 0.29 -8.28
CA GLU A 107 10.62 1.74 -8.11
C GLU A 107 10.03 2.41 -9.36
N VAL A 108 10.52 2.07 -10.55
CA VAL A 108 10.00 2.60 -11.83
C VAL A 108 8.53 2.24 -12.04
N ALA A 109 8.14 1.00 -11.71
CA ALA A 109 6.74 0.58 -11.81
C ALA A 109 5.83 1.37 -10.85
N LEU A 110 6.31 1.66 -9.64
CA LEU A 110 5.57 2.49 -8.67
C LEU A 110 5.50 3.96 -9.12
N GLU A 111 6.57 4.52 -9.68
CA GLU A 111 6.56 5.88 -10.26
C GLU A 111 5.59 5.97 -11.44
N SER A 112 5.59 4.98 -12.33
CA SER A 112 4.65 4.90 -13.46
C SER A 112 3.19 4.86 -12.98
N TYR A 113 2.91 4.17 -11.88
CA TYR A 113 1.59 4.21 -11.24
C TYR A 113 1.22 5.61 -10.74
N GLU A 114 2.14 6.33 -10.11
CA GLU A 114 1.86 7.69 -9.63
C GLU A 114 1.47 8.62 -10.80
N GLU A 115 2.00 8.37 -12.00
CA GLU A 115 1.66 9.10 -13.22
C GLU A 115 0.35 8.64 -13.89
N HIS A 116 0.11 7.33 -13.97
CA HIS A 116 -0.94 6.75 -14.84
C HIS A 116 -2.12 6.14 -14.08
N GLN A 117 -1.98 5.92 -12.77
CA GLN A 117 -3.00 5.38 -11.86
C GLN A 117 -3.54 3.98 -12.25
N ASP A 118 -2.76 3.19 -12.99
CA ASP A 118 -3.09 1.79 -13.31
C ASP A 118 -2.60 0.85 -12.21
N ILE A 119 -3.52 0.48 -11.31
CA ILE A 119 -3.23 -0.33 -10.12
C ILE A 119 -2.84 -1.76 -10.48
N ASP A 120 -3.57 -2.39 -11.39
CA ASP A 120 -3.37 -3.80 -11.74
C ASP A 120 -2.04 -3.98 -12.47
N LEU A 121 -1.70 -3.05 -13.38
CA LEU A 121 -0.41 -3.05 -14.05
C LEU A 121 0.73 -2.85 -13.05
N ALA A 122 0.61 -1.86 -12.16
CA ALA A 122 1.63 -1.55 -11.17
C ALA A 122 1.93 -2.74 -10.25
N VAL A 123 0.90 -3.37 -9.69
CA VAL A 123 1.07 -4.55 -8.81
C VAL A 123 1.79 -5.68 -9.55
N ARG A 124 1.43 -5.93 -10.82
CA ARG A 124 2.06 -6.98 -11.63
C ARG A 124 3.52 -6.67 -11.94
N GLU A 125 3.83 -5.46 -12.38
CA GLU A 125 5.20 -5.05 -12.73
C GLU A 125 6.11 -4.99 -11.51
N ILE A 126 5.61 -4.50 -10.38
CA ILE A 126 6.35 -4.46 -9.12
C ILE A 126 6.72 -5.87 -8.65
N ILE A 127 5.77 -6.82 -8.63
CA ILE A 127 6.08 -8.19 -8.21
C ILE A 127 6.95 -8.90 -9.25
N ALA A 128 6.80 -8.61 -10.54
CA ALA A 128 7.67 -9.15 -11.58
C ALA A 128 9.14 -8.74 -11.44
N ALA A 129 9.45 -7.65 -10.71
CA ALA A 129 10.82 -7.28 -10.38
C ALA A 129 11.57 -8.34 -9.54
N VAL A 130 10.83 -9.23 -8.85
CA VAL A 130 11.39 -10.33 -8.06
C VAL A 130 11.80 -11.52 -8.94
N HIS A 131 11.18 -11.68 -10.12
CA HIS A 131 11.36 -12.86 -10.98
C HIS A 131 12.80 -13.20 -11.38
N PRO A 132 13.74 -12.24 -11.58
CA PRO A 132 15.12 -12.58 -11.87
C PRO A 132 15.80 -13.43 -10.79
N VAL A 133 15.31 -13.36 -9.55
CA VAL A 133 15.87 -14.08 -8.41
C VAL A 133 14.95 -15.21 -7.96
N TRP A 134 13.64 -14.95 -7.83
CA TRP A 134 12.61 -15.95 -7.52
C TRP A 134 11.53 -15.97 -8.61
N PRO A 135 11.78 -16.68 -9.73
CA PRO A 135 10.86 -16.72 -10.89
C PRO A 135 9.51 -17.38 -10.58
N GLU A 136 9.39 -18.08 -9.45
CA GLU A 136 8.18 -18.74 -9.02
C GLU A 136 7.17 -17.80 -8.33
N VAL A 137 7.61 -16.64 -7.85
CA VAL A 137 6.76 -15.66 -7.17
C VAL A 137 5.89 -14.94 -8.19
N THR A 138 4.58 -15.12 -8.13
CA THR A 138 3.65 -14.52 -9.12
C THR A 138 2.36 -14.02 -8.49
N VAL A 139 1.82 -12.93 -9.04
CA VAL A 139 0.44 -12.47 -8.74
C VAL A 139 -0.53 -13.17 -9.68
N THR A 140 -1.41 -14.00 -9.12
CA THR A 140 -2.38 -14.77 -9.92
C THR A 140 -3.76 -14.14 -9.97
N ARG A 141 -4.09 -13.27 -9.00
CA ARG A 141 -5.42 -12.65 -8.91
C ARG A 141 -5.37 -11.35 -8.13
N ILE A 142 -6.12 -10.35 -8.61
CA ILE A 142 -6.42 -9.08 -7.92
C ILE A 142 -7.92 -8.85 -8.13
N GLU A 143 -8.73 -8.84 -7.06
CA GLU A 143 -10.18 -8.66 -7.20
C GLU A 143 -10.85 -8.02 -5.98
N PRO A 144 -11.96 -7.28 -6.17
CA PRO A 144 -12.81 -6.86 -5.07
C PRO A 144 -13.39 -8.06 -4.30
N ILE A 145 -13.41 -7.98 -2.98
CA ILE A 145 -14.11 -8.94 -2.12
C ILE A 145 -15.61 -8.67 -2.26
N THR A 146 -16.33 -9.61 -2.87
CA THR A 146 -17.79 -9.53 -2.95
C THR A 146 -18.39 -9.99 -1.62
N ALA A 147 -19.21 -9.14 -1.00
CA ALA A 147 -20.02 -9.56 0.14
C ALA A 147 -20.97 -10.67 -0.33
N SER A 148 -20.77 -11.88 0.20
CA SER A 148 -21.66 -13.03 -0.04
C SER A 148 -22.95 -12.92 0.75
#